data_AF-A0A2D1IQJ7-F1
#
_entry.id   AF-A0A2D1IQJ7-F1
#
_cell.length_a   1.000
_cell.length_b   1.000
_cell.length_c   1.000
_cell.angle_alpha   90.00
_cell.angle_beta   90.00
_cell.angle_gamma   90.00
#
_symmetry.space_group_name_H-M   'P 1'
#
loop_
_entity.id
_entity.type
_entity.pdbx_description
1 polymer ?
#
loop_
_entity_poly.entity_id
_entity_poly.type
_entity_poly.pdbx_seq_one_letter_code
_entity_poly.pdbx_strand_id
1 'polypeptide(L)'
;MEKSTQYGLPPMVGEISSNGVEWKRMTGLKYEQLGYFLSCHLIIEHYIDEYLKIRYEDLEWTNAKLSFNSKLALISNFLNHGKYKDCISTIKYMNSLRNKVSHRVGFQITIEDLQPLVKYLKTIYENQKEVSDNIFEILDEFTSMVCVSFAGSISRHARKVEYYQNK
;
A
#
# COMPACT_ATOMS: atom_id res chain seq x y z
N MET A 1 -4.82 34.11 -17.65
CA MET A 1 -5.91 33.21 -17.21
C MET A 1 -5.78 31.92 -17.99
N GLU A 2 -5.05 30.95 -17.44
CA GLU A 2 -5.00 29.60 -18.00
C GLU A 2 -6.37 28.94 -17.75
N LYS A 3 -7.07 28.57 -18.82
CA LYS A 3 -8.23 27.68 -18.71
C LYS A 3 -7.71 26.32 -18.25
N SER A 4 -7.75 26.03 -16.95
CA SER A 4 -7.58 24.66 -16.49
C SER A 4 -8.68 23.85 -17.15
N THR A 5 -8.30 22.99 -18.08
CA THR A 5 -9.23 22.06 -18.71
C THR A 5 -9.55 21.07 -17.61
N GLN A 6 -10.70 21.23 -16.96
CA GLN A 6 -11.12 20.35 -15.88
C GLN A 6 -11.39 18.97 -16.51
N TYR A 7 -10.38 18.10 -16.52
CA TYR A 7 -10.50 16.73 -16.99
C TYR A 7 -11.55 16.01 -16.14
N GLY A 8 -12.68 15.67 -16.75
CA GLY A 8 -13.73 14.86 -16.12
C GLY A 8 -13.66 13.42 -16.61
N LEU A 9 -13.98 12.46 -15.74
CA LEU A 9 -14.15 11.07 -16.18
C LEU A 9 -15.35 10.94 -17.12
N PRO A 10 -15.28 10.05 -18.11
CA PRO A 10 -16.44 9.72 -18.92
C PRO A 10 -17.56 9.14 -18.04
N PRO A 11 -18.84 9.33 -18.43
CA PRO A 11 -19.96 8.74 -17.71
C PRO A 11 -19.90 7.21 -17.75
N MET A 12 -20.35 6.57 -16.68
CA MET A 12 -20.57 5.13 -16.62
C MET A 12 -21.94 4.77 -17.19
N VAL A 13 -22.04 3.58 -17.78
CA VAL A 13 -23.33 3.00 -18.17
C VAL A 13 -24.07 2.55 -16.91
N GLY A 14 -25.30 3.02 -16.74
CA GLY A 14 -26.21 2.65 -15.67
C GLY A 14 -27.15 1.52 -16.10
N GLU A 15 -28.42 1.62 -15.73
CA GLU A 15 -29.44 0.65 -16.15
C GLU A 15 -29.72 0.75 -17.66
N ILE A 16 -29.91 -0.41 -18.30
CA ILE A 16 -30.34 -0.52 -19.70
C ILE A 16 -31.75 -1.10 -19.69
N SER A 17 -32.71 -0.35 -20.24
CA SER A 17 -34.11 -0.77 -20.31
C SER A 17 -34.67 -0.60 -21.74
N SER A 18 -35.88 -1.09 -21.97
CA SER A 18 -36.61 -0.87 -23.23
C SER A 18 -36.83 0.61 -23.55
N ASN A 19 -36.77 1.49 -22.55
CA ASN A 19 -37.01 2.92 -22.68
C ASN A 19 -35.73 3.75 -22.83
N GLY A 20 -34.55 3.11 -22.86
CA GLY A 20 -33.27 3.77 -23.09
C GLY A 20 -32.14 3.31 -22.17
N VAL A 21 -31.01 4.02 -22.28
CA VAL A 21 -29.78 3.79 -21.52
C VAL A 21 -29.54 4.92 -20.54
N GLU A 22 -29.37 4.58 -19.26
CA GLU A 22 -28.97 5.54 -18.23
C GLU A 22 -27.46 5.80 -18.29
N TRP A 23 -27.06 7.08 -18.24
CA TRP A 23 -25.65 7.50 -18.21
C TRP A 23 -25.33 8.18 -16.88
N LYS A 24 -24.53 7.53 -16.03
CA LYS A 24 -24.17 8.01 -14.69
C LYS A 24 -22.86 8.77 -14.74
N ARG A 25 -22.92 10.10 -14.57
CA ARG A 25 -21.72 10.92 -14.37
C ARG A 25 -21.22 10.78 -12.94
N MET A 26 -19.94 10.47 -12.80
CA MET A 26 -19.27 10.44 -11.50
C MET A 26 -18.88 11.85 -11.10
N THR A 27 -19.27 12.27 -9.90
CA THR A 27 -18.91 13.57 -9.32
C THR A 27 -18.30 13.37 -7.93
N GLY A 28 -17.49 14.35 -7.48
CA GLY A 28 -16.93 14.35 -6.13
C GLY A 28 -15.82 13.32 -5.87
N LEU A 29 -15.23 12.71 -6.92
CA LEU A 29 -14.10 11.80 -6.77
C LEU A 29 -12.86 12.54 -6.25
N LYS A 30 -12.25 11.98 -5.20
CA LYS A 30 -11.05 12.53 -4.56
C LYS A 30 -9.80 11.87 -5.16
N TYR A 31 -9.45 12.25 -6.39
CA TYR A 31 -8.33 11.64 -7.14
C TYR A 31 -6.99 11.71 -6.41
N GLU A 32 -6.73 12.82 -5.73
CA GLU A 32 -5.50 13.01 -4.97
C GLU A 32 -5.37 11.98 -3.85
N GLN A 33 -6.46 11.71 -3.11
CA GLN A 33 -6.46 10.68 -2.06
C GLN A 33 -6.22 9.28 -2.61
N LEU A 34 -6.88 8.94 -3.73
CA LEU A 34 -6.68 7.65 -4.39
C LEU A 34 -5.25 7.50 -4.93
N GLY A 35 -4.74 8.54 -5.58
CA GLY A 35 -3.38 8.57 -6.12
C GLY A 35 -2.32 8.45 -5.03
N TYR A 36 -2.52 9.16 -3.91
CA TYR A 36 -1.62 9.08 -2.77
C TYR A 36 -1.63 7.68 -2.13
N PHE A 37 -2.81 7.11 -1.86
CA PHE A 37 -2.95 5.74 -1.37
C PHE A 37 -2.25 4.71 -2.28
N LEU A 38 -2.46 4.81 -3.60
CA LEU A 38 -1.82 3.92 -4.56
C LEU A 38 -0.29 4.09 -4.56
N SER A 39 0.19 5.33 -4.43
CA SER A 39 1.62 5.62 -4.33
C SER A 39 2.23 4.99 -3.07
N CYS A 40 1.59 5.13 -1.92
CA CYS A 40 1.99 4.47 -0.68
C CYS A 40 2.08 2.95 -0.84
N HIS A 41 1.08 2.33 -1.48
CA HIS A 41 1.09 0.88 -1.75
C HIS A 41 2.27 0.46 -2.62
N LEU A 42 2.55 1.20 -3.72
CA LEU A 42 3.66 0.92 -4.62
C LEU A 42 5.02 1.07 -3.95
N ILE A 43 5.17 2.07 -3.06
CA ILE A 43 6.40 2.26 -2.29
C ILE A 43 6.62 1.07 -1.36
N ILE A 44 5.60 0.61 -0.63
CA ILE A 44 5.70 -0.59 0.21
C ILE A 44 6.07 -1.82 -0.63
N GLU A 45 5.44 -2.00 -1.79
CA GLU A 45 5.76 -3.10 -2.70
C GLU A 45 7.23 -3.05 -3.15
N HIS A 46 7.73 -1.87 -3.51
CA HIS A 46 9.13 -1.68 -3.87
C HIS A 46 10.09 -2.12 -2.74
N TYR A 47 9.84 -1.70 -1.49
CA TYR A 47 10.66 -2.13 -0.36
C TYR A 47 10.60 -3.64 -0.10
N ILE A 48 9.44 -4.26 -0.31
CA ILE A 48 9.29 -5.72 -0.22
C ILE A 48 10.11 -6.39 -1.32
N ASP A 49 10.09 -5.88 -2.55
CA ASP A 49 10.86 -6.40 -3.68
C ASP A 49 12.36 -6.33 -3.41
N GLU A 50 12.86 -5.18 -2.97
CA GLU A 50 14.29 -5.02 -2.65
C GLU A 50 14.71 -5.91 -1.47
N TYR A 51 13.86 -6.04 -0.46
CA TYR A 51 14.11 -6.98 0.64
C TYR A 51 14.16 -8.43 0.18
N LEU A 52 13.26 -8.83 -0.71
CA LEU A 52 13.24 -10.19 -1.22
C LEU A 52 14.45 -10.49 -2.11
N LYS A 53 14.88 -9.54 -2.94
CA LYS A 53 16.07 -9.67 -3.79
C LYS A 53 17.34 -9.96 -2.99
N ILE A 54 17.56 -9.24 -1.90
CA ILE A 54 18.72 -9.48 -1.02
C ILE A 54 18.54 -10.73 -0.13
N ARG A 55 17.31 -11.19 0.09
CA ARG A 55 17.02 -12.39 0.88
C ARG A 55 17.25 -13.68 0.10
N TYR A 56 16.99 -13.65 -1.21
CA TYR A 56 17.10 -14.78 -2.13
C TYR A 56 17.92 -14.35 -3.37
N GLU A 57 19.23 -14.22 -3.18
CA GLU A 57 20.17 -13.73 -4.21
C GLU A 57 20.24 -14.68 -5.43
N ASP A 58 20.05 -15.98 -5.21
CA ASP A 58 20.11 -17.01 -6.26
C ASP A 58 18.83 -17.13 -7.12
N LEU A 59 17.80 -16.31 -6.84
CA LEU A 59 16.54 -16.36 -7.58
C LEU A 59 16.59 -15.46 -8.82
N GLU A 60 16.17 -15.99 -9.97
CA GLU A 60 15.99 -15.22 -11.22
C GLU A 60 14.74 -14.32 -11.15
N TRP A 61 14.90 -13.14 -10.55
CA TRP A 61 13.82 -12.18 -10.27
C TRP A 61 13.10 -11.64 -11.52
N THR A 62 13.79 -11.55 -12.64
CA THR A 62 13.22 -11.08 -13.93
C THR A 62 12.12 -12.00 -14.43
N ASN A 63 12.25 -13.31 -14.18
CA ASN A 63 11.31 -14.33 -14.64
C ASN A 63 10.30 -14.76 -13.57
N ALA A 64 10.59 -14.51 -12.29
CA ALA A 64 9.77 -14.99 -11.17
C ALA A 64 8.32 -14.47 -11.16
N LYS A 65 8.04 -13.30 -11.78
CA LYS A 65 6.69 -12.69 -11.96
C LYS A 65 5.75 -12.87 -10.75
N LEU A 66 6.26 -12.59 -9.55
CA LEU A 66 5.50 -12.81 -8.31
C LEU A 66 4.38 -11.78 -8.16
N SER A 67 3.17 -12.24 -7.85
CA SER A 67 2.08 -11.37 -7.43
C SER A 67 2.36 -10.76 -6.05
N PHE A 68 1.74 -9.63 -5.71
CA PHE A 68 1.85 -9.03 -4.38
C PHE A 68 1.52 -10.04 -3.25
N ASN A 69 0.47 -10.84 -3.41
CA ASN A 69 0.10 -11.86 -2.43
C ASN A 69 1.19 -12.95 -2.28
N SER A 70 1.82 -13.34 -3.38
CA SER A 70 2.95 -14.29 -3.37
C SER A 70 4.14 -13.71 -2.61
N LYS A 71 4.47 -12.43 -2.84
CA LYS A 71 5.52 -11.70 -2.10
C LYS A 71 5.22 -11.68 -0.59
N LEU A 72 3.98 -11.37 -0.22
CA LEU A 72 3.54 -11.37 1.19
C LEU A 72 3.63 -12.75 1.87
N ALA A 73 3.47 -13.84 1.11
CA ALA A 73 3.64 -15.18 1.64
C ALA A 73 5.11 -15.45 2.02
N LEU A 74 6.06 -15.03 1.18
CA LEU A 74 7.50 -15.17 1.43
C LEU A 74 7.96 -14.39 2.66
N ILE A 75 7.35 -13.24 2.95
CA ILE A 75 7.67 -12.41 4.11
C ILE A 75 6.74 -12.63 5.30
N SER A 76 5.96 -13.71 5.32
CA SER A 76 4.95 -13.96 6.37
C SER A 76 5.51 -13.98 7.79
N ASN A 77 6.79 -14.32 7.96
CA ASN A 77 7.49 -14.31 9.25
C ASN A 77 8.31 -13.04 9.51
N PHE A 78 8.29 -12.07 8.59
CA PHE A 78 8.99 -10.81 8.77
C PHE A 78 8.34 -10.01 9.91
N LEU A 79 9.15 -9.62 10.91
CA LEU A 79 8.71 -8.84 12.08
C LEU A 79 7.50 -9.41 12.82
N ASN A 80 7.36 -10.74 12.89
CA ASN A 80 6.24 -11.43 13.52
C ASN A 80 6.26 -11.43 15.07
N HIS A 81 6.91 -10.46 15.72
CA HIS A 81 7.14 -10.43 17.16
C HIS A 81 6.85 -9.06 17.77
N GLY A 82 6.59 -9.06 19.08
CA GLY A 82 6.35 -7.85 19.87
C GLY A 82 5.25 -6.97 19.27
N LYS A 83 5.48 -5.67 19.28
CA LYS A 83 4.56 -4.67 18.71
C LYS A 83 4.43 -4.70 17.18
N TYR A 84 5.35 -5.36 16.49
CA TYR A 84 5.36 -5.43 15.02
C TYR A 84 4.57 -6.62 14.45
N LYS A 85 4.08 -7.53 15.30
CA LYS A 85 3.44 -8.80 14.90
C LYS A 85 2.34 -8.65 13.82
N ASP A 86 1.63 -7.52 13.82
CA ASP A 86 0.51 -7.25 12.92
C ASP A 86 0.91 -6.45 11.66
N CYS A 87 2.21 -6.26 11.41
CA CYS A 87 2.70 -5.50 10.25
C CYS A 87 2.23 -6.14 8.94
N ILE A 88 2.52 -7.42 8.75
CA ILE A 88 2.19 -8.14 7.50
C ILE A 88 0.67 -8.27 7.31
N SER A 89 -0.10 -8.50 8.37
CA SER A 89 -1.57 -8.55 8.28
C SER A 89 -2.16 -7.18 7.91
N THR A 90 -1.58 -6.09 8.40
CA THR A 90 -1.98 -4.72 8.01
C THR A 90 -1.63 -4.41 6.55
N ILE A 91 -0.46 -4.85 6.05
CA ILE A 91 -0.12 -4.73 4.62
C ILE A 91 -1.06 -5.56 3.74
N LYS A 92 -1.43 -6.79 4.17
CA LYS A 92 -2.45 -7.60 3.48
C LYS A 92 -3.78 -6.86 3.39
N TYR A 93 -4.18 -6.19 4.48
CA TYR A 93 -5.39 -5.38 4.50
C TYR A 93 -5.31 -4.21 3.50
N MET A 94 -4.18 -3.49 3.44
CA MET A 94 -3.98 -2.42 2.46
C MET A 94 -4.10 -2.93 1.01
N ASN A 95 -3.58 -4.12 0.70
CA ASN A 95 -3.79 -4.74 -0.61
C ASN A 95 -5.27 -5.03 -0.92
N SER A 96 -6.04 -5.44 0.09
CA SER A 96 -7.48 -5.65 -0.07
C SER A 96 -8.21 -4.33 -0.40
N LEU A 97 -7.80 -3.22 0.21
CA LEU A 97 -8.31 -1.88 -0.13
C LEU A 97 -7.90 -1.48 -1.55
N ARG A 98 -6.64 -1.72 -1.94
CA ARG A 98 -6.18 -1.47 -3.32
C ARG A 98 -7.04 -2.23 -4.34
N ASN A 99 -7.36 -3.49 -4.07
CA ASN A 99 -8.23 -4.26 -4.98
C ASN A 99 -9.64 -3.65 -5.06
N LYS A 100 -10.21 -3.15 -3.95
CA LYS A 100 -11.49 -2.42 -3.99
C LYS A 100 -11.39 -1.17 -4.86
N VAL A 101 -10.35 -0.36 -4.70
CA VAL A 101 -10.08 0.85 -5.51
C VAL A 101 -10.00 0.48 -6.99
N SER A 102 -9.24 -0.56 -7.35
CA SER A 102 -9.07 -0.98 -8.74
C SER A 102 -10.35 -1.54 -9.39
N HIS A 103 -11.28 -2.08 -8.61
CA HIS A 103 -12.51 -2.69 -9.13
C HIS A 103 -13.74 -1.77 -9.06
N ARG A 104 -13.68 -0.65 -8.33
CA ARG A 104 -14.82 0.23 -8.08
C ARG A 104 -14.46 1.67 -8.39
N VAL A 105 -14.83 2.14 -9.57
CA VAL A 105 -14.56 3.50 -10.08
C VAL A 105 -15.04 4.60 -9.13
N GLY A 106 -16.11 4.35 -8.37
CA GLY A 106 -16.69 5.29 -7.40
C GLY A 106 -16.19 5.16 -5.96
N PHE A 107 -15.26 4.26 -5.68
CA PHE A 107 -14.82 4.02 -4.31
C PHE A 107 -14.00 5.21 -3.79
N GLN A 108 -14.35 5.66 -2.58
CA GLN A 108 -13.61 6.67 -1.84
C GLN A 108 -13.08 6.03 -0.57
N ILE A 109 -11.81 6.27 -0.28
CA ILE A 109 -11.19 5.84 0.96
C ILE A 109 -11.71 6.75 2.07
N THR A 110 -12.23 6.16 3.13
CA THR A 110 -12.62 6.89 4.35
C THR A 110 -11.67 6.59 5.51
N ILE A 111 -11.80 7.34 6.60
CA ILE A 111 -11.02 7.09 7.82
C ILE A 111 -11.38 5.72 8.43
N GLU A 112 -12.62 5.29 8.26
CA GLU A 112 -13.12 3.98 8.71
C GLU A 112 -12.40 2.84 7.97
N ASP A 113 -12.16 3.00 6.66
CA ASP A 113 -11.36 2.05 5.89
C ASP A 113 -9.91 1.99 6.40
N LEU A 114 -9.36 3.06 6.99
CA LEU A 114 -7.99 3.08 7.48
C LEU A 114 -7.83 2.64 8.95
N GLN A 115 -8.91 2.24 9.63
CA GLN A 115 -8.85 1.83 11.04
C GLN A 115 -7.83 0.72 11.34
N PRO A 116 -7.62 -0.30 10.48
CA PRO A 116 -6.57 -1.27 10.72
C PRO A 116 -5.16 -0.67 10.73
N LEU A 117 -4.88 0.32 9.87
CA LEU A 117 -3.60 1.04 9.85
C LEU A 117 -3.45 1.87 11.13
N VAL A 118 -4.50 2.59 11.54
CA VAL A 118 -4.53 3.37 12.79
C VAL A 118 -4.26 2.47 14.00
N LYS A 119 -4.91 1.30 14.08
CA LYS A 119 -4.71 0.34 15.18
C LYS A 119 -3.28 -0.18 15.23
N TYR A 120 -2.69 -0.46 14.07
CA TYR A 120 -1.30 -0.87 13.97
C TYR A 120 -0.36 0.24 14.47
N LEU A 121 -0.54 1.48 14.00
CA LEU A 121 0.26 2.63 14.44
C LEU A 121 0.15 2.87 15.95
N LYS A 122 -1.05 2.82 16.52
CA LYS A 122 -1.26 2.91 17.98
C LYS A 122 -0.49 1.84 18.74
N THR A 123 -0.43 0.63 18.20
CA THR A 123 0.33 -0.48 18.79
C THR A 123 1.84 -0.23 18.73
N ILE A 124 2.34 0.27 17.59
CA ILE A 124 3.77 0.64 17.42
C ILE A 124 4.19 1.74 18.39
N TYR A 125 3.33 2.74 18.57
CA TYR A 125 3.56 3.86 19.49
C TYR A 125 3.22 3.53 20.95
N GLU A 126 2.77 2.30 21.24
CA GLU A 126 2.38 1.88 22.59
C GLU A 126 1.34 2.83 23.23
N ASN A 127 0.47 3.40 22.40
CA ASN A 127 -0.51 4.45 22.74
C ASN A 127 0.09 5.75 23.32
N GLN A 128 1.39 5.99 23.16
CA GLN A 128 2.06 7.21 23.65
C GLN A 128 1.95 8.39 22.67
N LYS A 129 1.55 8.11 21.43
CA LYS A 129 1.35 9.12 20.37
C LYS A 129 -0.08 9.01 19.85
N GLU A 130 -0.77 10.14 19.76
CA GLU A 130 -2.04 10.22 19.05
C GLU A 130 -1.81 10.03 17.55
N VAL A 131 -2.61 9.14 16.95
CA VAL A 131 -2.61 8.93 15.50
C VAL A 131 -3.61 9.89 14.90
N SER A 132 -3.18 10.61 13.85
CA SER A 132 -4.00 11.57 13.12
C SER A 132 -5.31 10.98 12.60
N ASP A 133 -6.33 11.82 12.46
CA ASP A 133 -7.57 11.52 11.73
C ASP A 133 -7.50 11.94 10.25
N ASN A 134 -6.36 12.50 9.81
CA ASN A 134 -6.12 12.84 8.42
C ASN A 134 -5.66 11.60 7.62
N ILE A 135 -6.37 11.30 6.53
CA ILE A 135 -6.07 10.16 5.63
C ILE A 135 -4.63 10.19 5.11
N PHE A 136 -4.13 11.35 4.68
CA PHE A 136 -2.78 11.48 4.14
C PHE A 136 -1.74 11.20 5.21
N GLU A 137 -1.92 11.74 6.42
CA GLU A 137 -0.99 11.52 7.54
C GLU A 137 -0.99 10.06 8.01
N ILE A 138 -2.15 9.41 8.09
CA ILE A 138 -2.23 7.97 8.42
C ILE A 138 -1.46 7.14 7.40
N LEU A 139 -1.65 7.42 6.11
CA LEU A 139 -0.98 6.71 5.02
C LEU A 139 0.52 6.97 5.02
N ASP A 140 0.95 8.21 5.21
CA ASP A 140 2.36 8.59 5.31
C ASP A 140 3.07 7.89 6.46
N GLU A 141 2.49 7.98 7.67
CA GLU A 141 3.06 7.38 8.87
C GLU A 141 3.15 5.86 8.76
N PHE A 142 2.07 5.21 8.31
CA PHE A 142 2.05 3.77 8.10
C PHE A 142 3.10 3.34 7.08
N THR A 143 3.16 4.03 5.93
CA THR A 143 4.11 3.73 4.86
C THR A 143 5.54 3.90 5.35
N SER A 144 5.83 5.02 6.01
CA SER A 144 7.14 5.31 6.59
C SER A 144 7.59 4.24 7.59
N MET A 145 6.71 3.82 8.50
CA MET A 145 7.02 2.78 9.48
C MET A 145 7.34 1.43 8.83
N VAL A 146 6.57 1.04 7.82
CA VAL A 146 6.80 -0.19 7.05
C VAL A 146 8.13 -0.09 6.28
N CYS A 147 8.37 1.03 5.59
CA CYS A 147 9.58 1.22 4.79
C CYS A 147 10.84 1.22 5.65
N VAL A 148 10.85 1.93 6.79
CA VAL A 148 11.98 1.93 7.74
C VAL A 148 12.29 0.51 8.23
N SER A 149 11.26 -0.27 8.49
CA SER A 149 11.39 -1.68 8.91
C SER A 149 12.12 -2.54 7.86
N PHE A 150 11.73 -2.43 6.59
CA PHE A 150 12.41 -3.13 5.49
C PHE A 150 13.82 -2.56 5.23
N ALA A 151 13.97 -1.23 5.19
CA ALA A 151 15.25 -0.56 4.98
C ALA A 151 16.31 -0.99 6.01
N GLY A 152 15.92 -1.09 7.28
CA GLY A 152 16.80 -1.59 8.34
C GLY A 152 17.21 -3.04 8.12
N SER A 153 16.30 -3.89 7.67
CA SER A 153 16.58 -5.29 7.33
C SER A 153 17.50 -5.42 6.12
N ILE A 154 17.24 -4.66 5.05
CA ILE A 154 18.07 -4.60 3.83
C ILE A 154 19.48 -4.16 4.19
N SER A 155 19.62 -3.04 4.91
CA SER A 155 20.92 -2.51 5.35
C SER A 155 21.71 -3.52 6.18
N ARG A 156 21.03 -4.29 7.03
CA ARG A 156 21.67 -5.34 7.84
C ARG A 156 22.14 -6.53 6.99
N HIS A 157 21.39 -6.93 5.97
CA HIS A 157 21.80 -8.02 5.08
C HIS A 157 22.98 -7.58 4.20
N ALA A 158 22.92 -6.39 3.60
CA ALA A 158 23.98 -5.85 2.75
C ALA A 158 25.34 -5.84 3.46
N ARG A 159 25.40 -5.36 4.71
CA ARG A 159 26.63 -5.36 5.51
C ARG A 159 27.17 -6.75 5.82
N LYS A 160 26.30 -7.77 5.95
CA LYS A 160 26.75 -9.15 6.20
C LYS A 160 27.40 -9.74 4.96
N VAL A 161 26.80 -9.52 3.78
CA VAL A 161 27.34 -9.98 2.50
C VAL A 161 28.73 -9.41 2.27
N GLU A 162 28.89 -8.10 2.46
CA GLU A 162 30.19 -7.41 2.34
C GLU A 162 31.25 -7.98 3.30
N TYR A 163 30.88 -8.33 4.53
CA TYR A 163 31.81 -8.93 5.49
C TYR A 163 32.32 -10.32 5.04
N TYR A 164 31.46 -11.16 4.45
CA TYR A 164 31.84 -12.50 3.99
C TYR A 164 32.59 -12.49 2.66
N GLN A 165 32.39 -11.47 1.81
CA GLN A 165 33.13 -11.32 0.54
C GLN A 165 34.55 -10.76 0.73
N ASN A 166 34.81 -10.05 1.82
CA ASN A 166 36.11 -9.46 2.14
C ASN A 166 36.99 -10.33 3.07
N LYS A 167 36.63 -11.61 3.24
CA LYS A 167 37.35 -12.60 4.05
C LYS A 167 37.86 -13.74 3.17
#